data_AF-A0A158NE69-F1
#
_entry.id   AF-A0A158NE69-F1
#
_cell.length_a   1.000
_cell.length_b   1.000
_cell.length_c   1.000
_cell.angle_alpha   90.00
_cell.angle_beta   90.00
_cell.angle_gamma   90.00
#
_symmetry.space_group_name_H-M   'P 1'
#
loop_
_entity.id
_entity.type
_entity.pdbx_description
1 polymer ?
#
loop_
_entity_poly.entity_id
_entity_poly.type
_entity_poly.pdbx_seq_one_letter_code
_entity_poly.pdbx_strand_id
1 'polypeptide(L)'
;MDRESPCTTAITRGSVGADRKRVGAESPCSDMKRAAAKKLIERYFYQLTDGCGNPHCDNQHCASSGKVTNLTPNQAAAQAIQLFSQEARLCDGTQPSKVARTTIEPGQTSLAKSLPVKSVNSTSSDEGKQESYLTEAKLLDIIGKCKAEDSYSLLIRTLGEVFSSGKALSLSFQKTEKSNSPLTALLERAPDSLLRPPADLNKEAVRSLQGEDKEEDSSDPSPTVPNNDDTSVDLPSVRRAFEALWSLPGEVFESALVNALVTLADDIELDLRVFRMVRWDSMDSLLNVFLIVFEIPMLGNSEYLELALHMLCKALSCVPVLAQAKLARVWAKHCKSRLPSLLQALQELITVKVIGGSFTRDYCVQDADTITAPTKVMKILYYASMLAGELDPPELILSDEGEPASSDKSTSRSAVSGQIPQDLLATELGITALDARKPFIPFTDFYNEPLSDAIEMDKDFAYYKSEEPQKFSFMNYAFILTPATKTLGLYYDNRIRMYSERRMSFLQTVVGQPTNPYLRLKVRRDHLIDDALVELEMVAMENPSDLKKQLVVEFEGEQGVDEGGVSKEFFQLVVEEIFNPDFGMFTTQCLRES
;
A
#
# COMPACT_ATOMS: atom_id res chain seq x y z
N MET A 1 -58.67 11.71 -34.40
CA MET A 1 -59.47 12.85 -34.87
C MET A 1 -60.09 13.47 -33.65
N ASP A 2 -59.53 14.57 -33.17
CA ASP A 2 -60.26 15.63 -32.49
C ASP A 2 -59.41 16.89 -32.54
N ARG A 3 -60.11 18.01 -32.69
CA ARG A 3 -59.70 19.28 -33.29
C ARG A 3 -59.33 20.34 -32.24
N GLU A 4 -58.46 21.25 -32.70
CA GLU A 4 -58.48 22.71 -32.51
C GLU A 4 -58.09 23.36 -31.15
N SER A 5 -56.88 23.92 -31.18
CA SER A 5 -56.24 25.14 -30.62
C SER A 5 -57.15 26.38 -30.33
N PRO A 6 -56.59 27.55 -29.90
CA PRO A 6 -55.65 27.88 -28.80
C PRO A 6 -56.17 29.08 -27.94
N CYS A 7 -55.51 29.45 -26.83
CA CYS A 7 -55.71 30.78 -26.23
C CYS A 7 -54.42 31.34 -25.60
N THR A 8 -54.18 32.60 -25.93
CA THR A 8 -53.01 33.45 -25.70
C THR A 8 -53.17 34.25 -24.41
N THR A 9 -52.15 34.41 -23.57
CA THR A 9 -51.74 35.73 -23.02
C THR A 9 -50.43 35.69 -22.21
N ALA A 10 -49.71 36.80 -22.32
CA ALA A 10 -48.36 37.09 -21.89
C ALA A 10 -48.18 37.26 -20.38
N ILE A 11 -46.99 36.90 -19.86
CA ILE A 11 -46.40 37.53 -18.67
C ILE A 11 -44.89 37.77 -18.88
N THR A 12 -44.55 39.02 -18.56
CA THR A 12 -43.33 39.84 -18.51
C THR A 12 -41.94 39.25 -18.26
N ARG A 13 -40.98 39.92 -18.93
CA ARG A 13 -39.52 39.96 -18.74
C ARG A 13 -39.10 40.24 -17.28
N GLY A 14 -38.11 39.48 -16.80
CA GLY A 14 -37.24 39.81 -15.68
C GLY A 14 -35.80 39.42 -16.03
N SER A 15 -34.97 40.43 -16.30
CA SER A 15 -33.54 40.31 -16.63
C SER A 15 -32.72 40.27 -15.34
N VAL A 16 -31.95 39.22 -15.11
CA VAL A 16 -30.77 39.26 -14.24
C VAL A 16 -29.64 38.49 -14.92
N GLY A 17 -28.57 39.21 -15.23
CA GLY A 17 -27.39 38.70 -15.93
C GLY A 17 -26.62 37.69 -15.09
N ALA A 18 -26.28 36.57 -15.71
CA ALA A 18 -25.28 35.65 -15.19
C ALA A 18 -23.90 36.11 -15.67
N ASP A 19 -23.13 36.69 -14.76
CA ASP A 19 -21.72 37.01 -14.97
C ASP A 19 -20.94 35.72 -15.24
N ARG A 20 -20.37 35.66 -16.46
CA ARG A 20 -19.37 34.66 -16.86
C ARG A 20 -18.12 34.83 -15.99
N LYS A 21 -17.96 34.02 -14.94
CA LYS A 21 -16.64 33.78 -14.33
C LYS A 21 -15.82 32.90 -15.29
N ARG A 22 -14.91 33.54 -16.03
CA ARG A 22 -13.73 32.90 -16.62
C ARG A 22 -12.96 32.20 -15.48
N VAL A 23 -12.95 30.87 -15.49
CA VAL A 23 -11.93 30.10 -14.76
C VAL A 23 -10.67 30.20 -15.63
N GLY A 24 -9.76 31.09 -15.24
CA GLY A 24 -8.44 31.19 -15.83
C GLY A 24 -7.64 29.94 -15.48
N ALA A 25 -6.93 29.38 -16.46
CA ALA A 25 -5.92 28.36 -16.24
C ALA A 25 -4.88 28.89 -15.23
N GLU A 26 -4.79 28.26 -14.06
CA GLU A 26 -3.76 28.56 -13.07
C GLU A 26 -2.41 28.03 -13.58
N SER A 27 -1.47 28.95 -13.77
CA SER A 27 -0.08 28.66 -14.12
C SER A 27 0.67 28.22 -12.86
N PRO A 28 1.58 27.23 -12.91
CA PRO A 28 2.37 26.77 -11.76
C PRO A 28 3.20 27.88 -11.06
N CYS A 29 3.35 29.05 -11.70
CA CYS A 29 3.96 30.24 -11.11
C CYS A 29 3.08 30.91 -10.02
N SER A 30 1.74 30.73 -10.02
CA SER A 30 0.85 31.37 -9.03
C SER A 30 0.85 30.68 -7.67
N ASP A 31 1.01 29.35 -7.63
CA ASP A 31 1.00 28.59 -6.37
C ASP A 31 2.26 28.83 -5.55
N MET A 32 3.41 28.97 -6.21
CA MET A 32 4.67 29.35 -5.57
C MET A 32 4.57 30.73 -4.90
N LYS A 33 3.89 31.70 -5.55
CA LYS A 33 3.68 33.05 -4.99
C LYS A 33 2.72 33.04 -3.80
N ARG A 34 1.71 32.17 -3.82
CA ARG A 34 0.74 32.01 -2.71
C ARG A 34 1.36 31.33 -1.48
N ALA A 35 2.21 30.32 -1.69
CA ALA A 35 2.94 29.65 -0.63
C ALA A 35 3.99 30.57 0.02
N ALA A 36 4.70 31.37 -0.78
CA ALA A 36 5.65 32.37 -0.27
C ALA A 36 4.96 33.48 0.54
N ALA A 37 3.81 33.98 0.06
CA ALA A 37 3.01 34.97 0.79
C ALA A 37 2.51 34.44 2.14
N LYS A 38 2.04 33.19 2.18
CA LYS A 38 1.58 32.54 3.43
C LYS A 38 2.70 32.46 4.47
N LYS A 39 3.90 32.02 4.08
CA LYS A 39 5.06 31.96 4.98
C LYS A 39 5.48 33.33 5.51
N LEU A 40 5.34 34.38 4.70
CA LEU A 40 5.69 35.74 5.11
C LEU A 40 4.69 36.31 6.12
N ILE A 41 3.39 36.06 5.92
CA ILE A 41 2.33 36.46 6.86
C ILE A 41 2.48 35.73 8.20
N GLU A 42 2.81 34.43 8.17
CA GLU A 42 3.11 33.67 9.40
C GLU A 42 4.30 34.26 10.16
N ARG A 43 5.34 34.75 9.46
CA ARG A 43 6.47 35.45 10.09
C ARG A 43 6.05 36.75 10.78
N TYR A 44 5.21 37.57 10.15
CA TYR A 44 4.68 38.79 10.80
C TYR A 44 3.83 38.45 12.02
N PHE A 45 3.04 37.38 11.97
CA PHE A 45 2.23 36.93 13.09
C PHE A 45 3.10 36.59 14.31
N TYR A 46 4.11 35.72 14.13
CA TYR A 46 5.02 35.36 15.23
C TYR A 46 5.87 36.53 15.71
N GLN A 47 6.22 37.47 14.84
CA GLN A 47 6.93 38.69 15.24
C GLN A 47 6.09 39.57 16.18
N LEU A 48 4.76 39.59 16.00
CA LEU A 48 3.82 40.34 16.83
C LEU A 48 3.43 39.59 18.13
N THR A 49 3.40 38.25 18.13
CA THR A 49 3.00 37.46 19.31
C THR A 49 4.17 37.07 20.20
N ASP A 50 5.26 36.59 19.61
CA ASP A 50 6.37 35.94 20.33
C ASP A 50 7.65 36.79 20.28
N GLY A 51 7.77 37.62 19.24
CA GLY A 51 8.93 38.48 19.00
C GLY A 51 10.13 37.71 18.41
N CYS A 52 11.21 38.43 18.11
CA CYS A 52 12.40 37.86 17.47
C CYS A 52 13.42 37.29 18.46
N GLY A 53 13.16 37.36 19.77
CA GLY A 53 14.06 36.87 20.82
C GLY A 53 15.29 37.75 21.10
N ASN A 54 15.48 38.87 20.37
CA ASN A 54 16.57 39.80 20.61
C ASN A 54 16.18 40.87 21.65
N PRO A 55 16.86 40.97 22.81
CA PRO A 55 16.57 41.95 23.86
C PRO A 55 16.86 43.42 23.47
N HIS A 56 17.52 43.66 22.32
CA HIS A 56 17.81 45.00 21.78
C HIS A 56 17.17 45.23 20.40
N CYS A 57 16.02 44.61 20.15
CA CYS A 57 15.28 44.80 18.90
C CYS A 57 14.79 46.25 18.73
N ASP A 58 15.17 46.89 17.61
CA ASP A 58 14.78 48.26 17.24
C ASP A 58 13.44 48.32 16.48
N ASN A 59 12.88 47.16 16.11
CA ASN A 59 11.69 47.06 15.27
C ASN A 59 10.39 47.34 16.06
N GLN A 60 9.68 48.39 15.67
CA GLN A 60 8.44 48.85 16.31
C GLN A 60 7.30 47.82 16.23
N HIS A 61 7.34 46.90 15.27
CA HIS A 61 6.34 45.85 15.06
C HIS A 61 6.80 44.48 15.54
N CYS A 62 7.66 44.45 16.57
CA CYS A 62 8.16 43.22 17.19
C CYS A 62 7.87 43.21 18.69
N ALA A 63 7.31 42.12 19.20
CA ALA A 63 7.02 41.96 20.62
C ALA A 63 8.28 42.10 21.50
N SER A 64 9.45 41.69 21.00
CA SER A 64 10.74 41.83 21.70
C SER A 64 11.23 43.29 21.84
N SER A 65 10.67 44.25 21.11
CA SER A 65 11.01 45.68 21.23
C SER A 65 10.33 46.37 22.41
N GLY A 66 9.37 45.70 23.07
CA GLY A 66 8.56 46.25 24.16
C GLY A 66 7.60 47.37 23.76
N LYS A 67 7.57 47.77 22.47
CA LYS A 67 6.69 48.83 21.94
C LYS A 67 5.34 48.31 21.43
N VAL A 68 5.23 46.99 21.22
CA VAL A 68 3.99 46.33 20.80
C VAL A 68 3.12 46.05 22.03
N THR A 69 1.93 46.63 22.07
CA THR A 69 0.92 46.38 23.12
C THR A 69 0.44 44.93 23.07
N ASN A 70 0.10 44.31 24.21
CA ASN A 70 -0.47 42.95 24.29
C ASN A 70 -1.72 42.82 23.40
N LEU A 71 -1.53 42.35 22.17
CA LEU A 71 -2.59 42.14 21.18
C LEU A 71 -3.17 40.74 21.36
N THR A 72 -4.50 40.62 21.20
CA THR A 72 -5.14 39.30 21.12
C THR A 72 -4.70 38.57 19.84
N PRO A 73 -4.70 37.22 19.80
CA PRO A 73 -4.28 36.46 18.62
C PRO A 73 -5.01 36.86 17.32
N ASN A 74 -6.30 37.20 17.42
CA ASN A 74 -7.09 37.62 16.27
C ASN A 74 -6.71 39.04 15.78
N GLN A 75 -6.31 39.94 16.69
CA GLN A 75 -5.81 41.27 16.33
C GLN A 75 -4.41 41.19 15.73
N ALA A 76 -3.54 40.31 16.26
CA ALA A 76 -2.22 40.05 15.71
C ALA A 76 -2.28 39.48 14.29
N ALA A 77 -3.24 38.59 13.99
CA ALA A 77 -3.46 38.07 12.64
C ALA A 77 -3.91 39.16 11.65
N ALA A 78 -4.84 40.03 12.05
CA ALA A 78 -5.27 41.15 11.21
C ALA A 78 -4.14 42.15 10.94
N GLN A 79 -3.32 42.44 11.96
CA GLN A 79 -2.19 43.35 11.84
C GLN A 79 -1.04 42.73 11.02
N ALA A 80 -0.82 41.42 11.08
CA ALA A 80 0.17 40.71 10.24
C ALA A 80 -0.17 40.81 8.74
N ILE A 81 -1.45 40.75 8.38
CA ILE A 81 -1.91 40.93 6.98
C ILE A 81 -1.69 42.38 6.54
N GLN A 82 -1.89 43.35 7.43
CA GLN A 82 -1.67 44.78 7.14
C GLN A 82 -0.18 45.12 7.01
N LEU A 83 0.69 44.51 7.81
CA LEU A 83 2.15 44.69 7.71
C LEU A 83 2.71 44.01 6.45
N PHE A 84 2.11 42.89 6.03
CA PHE A 84 2.42 42.24 4.76
C PHE A 84 2.09 43.13 3.56
N SER A 85 0.95 43.83 3.56
CA SER A 85 0.56 44.72 2.46
C SER A 85 1.38 46.02 2.41
N GLN A 86 2.06 46.38 3.50
CA GLN A 86 2.92 47.57 3.61
C GLN A 86 4.42 47.26 3.49
N GLU A 87 4.79 46.00 3.22
CA GLU A 87 6.19 45.52 3.16
C GLU A 87 7.04 45.97 4.35
N ALA A 88 6.46 45.87 5.56
CA ALA A 88 7.12 46.32 6.77
C ALA A 88 8.40 45.51 7.08
N ARG A 89 9.35 46.09 7.82
CA ARG A 89 10.62 45.40 8.14
C ARG A 89 10.35 44.14 9.00
N LEU A 90 10.85 42.99 8.55
CA LEU A 90 10.93 41.74 9.33
C LEU A 90 12.27 41.66 10.06
N CYS A 91 12.27 41.07 11.27
CA CYS A 91 13.50 40.79 12.01
C CYS A 91 14.15 39.48 11.54
N ASP A 92 15.48 39.46 11.36
CA ASP A 92 16.25 38.30 10.84
C ASP A 92 16.49 37.17 11.88
N GLY A 93 15.64 37.05 12.90
CA GLY A 93 15.80 36.08 13.99
C GLY A 93 15.30 34.67 13.63
N THR A 94 16.12 33.66 13.94
CA THR A 94 15.80 32.23 13.93
C THR A 94 14.54 31.92 14.75
N GLN A 95 13.64 31.11 14.19
CA GLN A 95 12.39 30.68 14.83
C GLN A 95 12.63 30.07 16.23
N PRO A 96 11.87 30.44 17.27
CA PRO A 96 11.82 29.65 18.49
C PRO A 96 10.98 28.38 18.30
N SER A 97 11.48 27.27 18.87
CA SER A 97 10.86 25.95 18.89
C SER A 97 9.48 25.95 19.57
N LYS A 98 8.48 25.35 18.92
CA LYS A 98 7.15 25.10 19.49
C LYS A 98 7.26 24.24 20.76
N VAL A 99 7.07 24.84 21.93
CA VAL A 99 6.62 24.14 23.14
C VAL A 99 5.52 24.99 23.77
N ALA A 100 4.30 24.44 23.86
CA ALA A 100 3.17 25.10 24.49
C ALA A 100 3.38 25.16 26.00
N ARG A 101 3.36 26.37 26.58
CA ARG A 101 3.41 26.61 28.02
C ARG A 101 2.03 27.05 28.50
N THR A 102 1.32 26.17 29.19
CA THR A 102 0.06 26.48 29.88
C THR A 102 0.37 27.27 31.16
N THR A 103 -0.22 28.45 31.29
CA THR A 103 -0.23 29.24 32.53
C THR A 103 -1.55 29.03 33.27
N ILE A 104 -1.43 28.56 34.50
CA ILE A 104 -2.45 28.49 35.55
C ILE A 104 -2.63 29.89 36.13
N GLU A 105 -3.86 30.32 36.43
CA GLU A 105 -4.23 31.27 37.51
C GLU A 105 -5.77 31.17 37.81
N PRO A 106 -6.25 31.61 38.99
CA PRO A 106 -7.26 30.88 39.77
C PRO A 106 -8.64 31.55 39.93
N GLY A 107 -9.66 30.70 40.17
CA GLY A 107 -10.75 30.93 41.13
C GLY A 107 -12.08 31.57 40.64
N GLN A 108 -13.20 30.85 40.80
CA GLN A 108 -14.35 31.23 41.66
C GLN A 108 -15.55 30.25 41.57
N THR A 109 -15.93 29.68 42.72
CA THR A 109 -17.29 29.43 43.29
C THR A 109 -18.49 29.25 42.32
N SER A 110 -19.37 28.23 42.36
CA SER A 110 -20.19 27.79 43.50
C SER A 110 -21.28 26.75 43.10
N LEU A 111 -21.76 25.99 44.11
CA LEU A 111 -23.12 25.42 44.33
C LEU A 111 -23.62 24.12 43.64
N ALA A 112 -23.46 23.01 44.39
CA ALA A 112 -24.49 22.09 44.92
C ALA A 112 -25.53 21.37 44.02
N LYS A 113 -25.53 20.01 43.99
CA LYS A 113 -26.42 19.11 44.78
C LYS A 113 -26.37 17.61 44.33
N SER A 114 -26.17 16.73 45.33
CA SER A 114 -26.72 15.36 45.56
C SER A 114 -26.46 14.14 44.63
N LEU A 115 -25.49 13.28 45.02
CA LEU A 115 -25.55 11.88 45.57
C LEU A 115 -26.50 10.80 44.95
N PRO A 116 -26.28 9.47 45.20
CA PRO A 116 -25.04 8.65 45.10
C PRO A 116 -25.27 7.19 44.59
N VAL A 117 -24.23 6.46 44.13
CA VAL A 117 -24.14 4.99 44.33
C VAL A 117 -22.68 4.57 44.56
N LYS A 118 -22.47 3.76 45.60
CA LYS A 118 -21.21 3.29 46.17
C LYS A 118 -20.54 2.22 45.31
N SER A 119 -19.21 2.29 45.19
CA SER A 119 -18.33 1.12 45.12
C SER A 119 -16.98 1.49 45.76
N VAL A 120 -16.43 0.54 46.49
CA VAL A 120 -15.42 0.69 47.54
C VAL A 120 -14.02 0.84 46.93
N ASN A 121 -13.32 1.92 47.27
CA ASN A 121 -11.89 2.09 47.04
C ASN A 121 -11.08 1.30 48.08
N SER A 122 -10.15 0.47 47.61
CA SER A 122 -8.88 0.22 48.29
C SER A 122 -7.83 1.18 47.71
N THR A 123 -7.19 1.91 48.62
CA THR A 123 -6.24 2.99 48.41
C THR A 123 -4.85 2.50 47.99
N SER A 124 -4.29 3.09 46.92
CA SER A 124 -2.85 3.38 46.82
C SER A 124 -2.59 4.44 45.74
N SER A 125 -2.21 5.63 46.20
CA SER A 125 -1.35 6.66 45.57
C SER A 125 -1.19 6.66 44.05
N ASP A 126 -1.84 7.63 43.43
CA ASP A 126 -1.63 8.09 42.06
C ASP A 126 -0.37 8.99 42.02
N GLU A 127 0.79 8.38 41.79
CA GLU A 127 1.96 9.08 41.24
C GLU A 127 1.97 8.82 39.72
N GLY A 128 2.12 9.89 38.93
CA GLY A 128 1.87 9.90 37.48
C GLY A 128 2.48 8.73 36.72
N LYS A 129 1.64 7.99 35.99
CA LYS A 129 2.06 6.89 35.09
C LYS A 129 3.03 7.43 34.02
N GLN A 130 4.32 7.22 34.24
CA GLN A 130 5.33 7.30 33.20
C GLN A 130 5.10 6.12 32.24
N GLU A 131 4.70 6.41 31.00
CA GLU A 131 4.34 5.39 30.00
C GLU A 131 5.50 4.40 29.78
N SER A 132 5.23 3.10 29.95
CA SER A 132 6.24 2.04 29.89
C SER A 132 6.50 1.64 28.43
N TYR A 133 7.59 2.10 27.83
CA TYR A 133 8.10 1.55 26.56
C TYR A 133 9.24 0.56 26.81
N LEU A 134 9.53 -0.27 25.81
CA LEU A 134 10.57 -1.30 25.84
C LEU A 134 11.76 -0.93 24.95
N THR A 135 12.95 -1.19 25.45
CA THR A 135 14.21 -1.11 24.70
C THR A 135 14.97 -2.41 24.90
N GLU A 136 15.91 -2.73 24.00
CA GLU A 136 16.77 -3.93 24.16
C GLU A 136 17.47 -3.95 25.52
N ALA A 137 18.08 -2.84 25.94
CA ALA A 137 18.75 -2.77 27.23
C ALA A 137 17.81 -3.04 28.40
N LYS A 138 16.59 -2.50 28.37
CA LYS A 138 15.59 -2.69 29.42
C LYS A 138 15.07 -4.13 29.44
N LEU A 139 14.84 -4.75 28.28
CA LEU A 139 14.41 -6.15 28.20
C LEU A 139 15.52 -7.08 28.73
N LEU A 140 16.76 -6.86 28.33
CA LEU A 140 17.90 -7.66 28.79
C LEU A 140 18.14 -7.53 30.31
N ASP A 141 17.98 -6.34 30.88
CA ASP A 141 18.04 -6.13 32.34
C ASP A 141 16.94 -6.89 33.07
N ILE A 142 15.70 -6.86 32.56
CA ILE A 142 14.58 -7.63 33.13
C ILE A 142 14.85 -9.14 33.04
N ILE A 143 15.33 -9.62 31.89
CA ILE A 143 15.70 -11.03 31.71
C ILE A 143 16.80 -11.43 32.71
N GLY A 144 17.82 -10.58 32.91
CA GLY A 144 18.89 -10.81 33.87
C GLY A 144 18.38 -10.93 35.31
N LYS A 145 17.48 -10.02 35.71
CA LYS A 145 16.83 -10.05 37.04
C LYS A 145 15.96 -11.29 37.23
N CYS A 146 15.14 -11.64 36.24
CA CYS A 146 14.30 -12.84 36.30
C CYS A 146 15.12 -14.13 36.41
N LYS A 147 16.27 -14.22 35.71
CA LYS A 147 17.20 -15.37 35.85
C LYS A 147 17.87 -15.41 37.23
N ALA A 148 18.14 -14.27 37.85
CA ALA A 148 18.75 -14.20 39.17
C ALA A 148 17.77 -14.56 40.30
N GLU A 149 16.50 -14.19 40.14
CA GLU A 149 15.44 -14.38 41.15
C GLU A 149 14.61 -15.68 40.93
N ASP A 150 14.86 -16.40 39.83
CA ASP A 150 14.06 -17.55 39.36
C ASP A 150 12.54 -17.25 39.31
N SER A 151 12.20 -16.00 38.99
CA SER A 151 10.84 -15.49 38.96
C SER A 151 10.61 -14.65 37.71
N TYR A 152 9.75 -15.15 36.83
CA TYR A 152 9.44 -14.51 35.53
C TYR A 152 8.23 -13.58 35.59
N SER A 153 7.63 -13.36 36.77
CA SER A 153 6.42 -12.53 36.95
C SER A 153 6.62 -11.08 36.46
N LEU A 154 7.80 -10.50 36.69
CA LEU A 154 8.12 -9.14 36.22
C LEU A 154 8.17 -9.06 34.70
N LEU A 155 8.79 -10.05 34.05
CA LEU A 155 8.86 -10.17 32.60
C LEU A 155 7.45 -10.31 32.00
N ILE A 156 6.66 -11.23 32.54
CA ILE A 156 5.28 -11.50 32.11
C ILE A 156 4.42 -10.24 32.19
N ARG A 157 4.46 -9.53 33.32
CA ARG A 157 3.71 -8.28 33.50
C ARG A 157 4.17 -7.20 32.53
N THR A 158 5.49 -7.04 32.35
CA THR A 158 6.04 -6.01 31.47
C THR A 158 5.68 -6.28 30.00
N LEU A 159 5.82 -7.53 29.54
CA LEU A 159 5.42 -7.92 28.19
C LEU A 159 3.91 -7.74 27.99
N GLY A 160 3.10 -8.19 28.95
CA GLY A 160 1.65 -8.01 28.92
C GLY A 160 1.23 -6.53 28.83
N GLU A 161 1.85 -5.64 29.61
CA GLU A 161 1.56 -4.21 29.60
C GLU A 161 2.01 -3.51 28.31
N VAL A 162 3.20 -3.82 27.79
CA VAL A 162 3.75 -3.16 26.60
C VAL A 162 3.07 -3.68 25.33
N PHE A 163 2.93 -5.00 25.18
CA PHE A 163 2.38 -5.60 23.97
C PHE A 163 0.86 -5.51 23.87
N SER A 164 0.15 -5.17 24.94
CA SER A 164 -1.29 -4.87 24.86
C SER A 164 -1.57 -3.41 24.47
N SER A 165 -0.59 -2.51 24.61
CA SER A 165 -0.78 -1.08 24.34
C SER A 165 -0.10 -0.65 23.04
N GLY A 166 -0.91 -0.28 22.04
CA GLY A 166 -0.42 0.22 20.76
C GLY A 166 0.51 1.42 20.88
N LYS A 167 0.23 2.34 21.81
CA LYS A 167 1.07 3.52 22.05
C LYS A 167 2.43 3.15 22.66
N ALA A 168 2.45 2.30 23.69
CA ALA A 168 3.69 1.84 24.32
C ALA A 168 4.59 1.09 23.33
N LEU A 169 3.99 0.22 22.53
CA LEU A 169 4.71 -0.57 21.54
C LEU A 169 5.22 0.31 20.39
N SER A 170 4.45 1.32 19.95
CA SER A 170 4.90 2.27 18.92
C SER A 170 6.15 3.07 19.30
N LEU A 171 6.35 3.32 20.60
CA LEU A 171 7.52 4.02 21.15
C LEU A 171 8.66 3.07 21.56
N SER A 172 8.46 1.77 21.42
CA SER A 172 9.45 0.76 21.77
C SER A 172 10.49 0.58 20.66
N PHE A 173 11.71 0.20 21.02
CA PHE A 173 12.83 -0.07 20.10
C PHE A 173 13.11 1.05 19.08
N GLN A 174 12.93 2.31 19.48
CA GLN A 174 13.24 3.47 18.64
C GLN A 174 14.75 3.61 18.41
N LYS A 175 15.15 3.95 17.18
CA LYS A 175 16.56 4.26 16.84
C LYS A 175 17.04 5.42 17.72
N THR A 176 18.13 5.20 18.44
CA THR A 176 18.79 6.29 19.20
C THR A 176 19.67 7.12 18.26
N GLU A 177 19.77 8.43 18.50
CA GLU A 177 20.56 9.37 17.68
C GLU A 177 22.04 8.96 17.51
N LYS A 178 22.56 8.05 18.35
CA LYS A 178 23.90 7.47 18.21
C LYS A 178 24.07 6.56 16.98
N SER A 179 22.98 6.05 16.39
CA SER A 179 23.02 5.24 15.16
C SER A 179 23.10 6.11 13.89
N ASN A 180 22.82 7.41 13.99
CA ASN A 180 22.93 8.38 12.89
C ASN A 180 24.35 8.98 12.79
N SER A 181 25.40 8.19 13.09
CA SER A 181 26.73 8.63 12.69
C SER A 181 26.81 8.49 11.16
N PRO A 182 27.22 9.54 10.42
CA PRO A 182 27.38 9.46 8.96
C PRO A 182 28.29 8.29 8.53
N LEU A 183 29.15 7.83 9.45
CA LEU A 183 30.05 6.71 9.30
C LEU A 183 29.31 5.36 9.25
N THR A 184 28.24 5.17 10.03
CA THR A 184 27.47 3.90 10.04
C THR A 184 26.67 3.73 8.74
N ALA A 185 26.08 4.82 8.23
CA ALA A 185 25.39 4.84 6.95
C ALA A 185 26.35 4.68 5.75
N LEU A 186 27.59 5.15 5.87
CA LEU A 186 28.68 4.90 4.90
C LEU A 186 29.15 3.44 4.93
N LEU A 187 29.21 2.81 6.11
CA LEU A 187 29.61 1.42 6.28
C LEU A 187 28.55 0.42 5.81
N GLU A 188 27.26 0.70 6.01
CA GLU A 188 26.15 -0.13 5.49
C GLU A 188 26.00 -0.05 3.96
N ARG A 189 26.55 0.99 3.33
CA ARG A 189 26.48 1.24 1.88
C ARG A 189 27.79 0.95 1.15
N ALA A 190 28.81 0.47 1.87
CA ALA A 190 30.08 0.06 1.31
C ALA A 190 29.98 -1.36 0.71
N PRO A 191 30.51 -1.60 -0.50
CA PRO A 191 30.54 -2.95 -1.08
C PRO A 191 31.43 -3.90 -0.25
N ASP A 192 31.03 -5.18 -0.18
CA ASP A 192 31.66 -6.26 0.61
C ASP A 192 33.19 -6.42 0.38
N SER A 193 33.71 -5.86 -0.71
CA SER A 193 35.15 -5.79 -1.01
C SER A 193 35.97 -4.98 0.01
N LEU A 194 35.36 -4.04 0.74
CA LEU A 194 36.07 -3.15 1.69
C LEU A 194 36.16 -3.69 3.13
N LEU A 195 35.50 -4.82 3.42
CA LEU A 195 35.42 -5.39 4.78
C LEU A 195 36.44 -6.53 5.02
N ARG A 196 37.37 -6.80 4.09
CA ARG A 196 38.41 -7.83 4.29
C ARG A 196 39.60 -7.30 5.09
N PRO A 197 40.26 -8.14 5.93
CA PRO A 197 41.42 -7.76 6.73
C PRO A 197 42.61 -7.26 5.86
N PRO A 198 43.50 -6.40 6.41
CA PRO A 198 44.50 -5.64 5.65
C PRO A 198 45.75 -6.46 5.27
N ALA A 199 45.58 -7.67 4.74
CA ALA A 199 46.71 -8.55 4.41
C ALA A 199 47.06 -8.63 2.92
N ASP A 200 46.16 -8.33 1.97
CA ASP A 200 46.46 -8.54 0.54
C ASP A 200 45.94 -7.42 -0.37
N LEU A 201 46.46 -6.20 -0.19
CA LEU A 201 46.32 -5.13 -1.19
C LEU A 201 47.55 -5.16 -2.12
N ASN A 202 47.41 -5.84 -3.26
CA ASN A 202 48.46 -5.85 -4.29
C ASN A 202 48.61 -4.49 -4.97
N LYS A 203 49.85 -4.18 -5.34
CA LYS A 203 50.37 -2.90 -5.89
C LYS A 203 49.69 -2.43 -7.19
N GLU A 204 48.79 -3.24 -7.77
CA GLU A 204 47.95 -2.89 -8.92
C GLU A 204 46.66 -2.16 -8.54
N ALA A 205 46.07 -2.40 -7.36
CA ALA A 205 44.85 -1.70 -6.91
C ALA A 205 45.10 -0.20 -6.64
N VAL A 206 46.33 0.15 -6.26
CA VAL A 206 46.76 1.54 -6.03
C VAL A 206 47.00 2.27 -7.36
N ARG A 207 47.29 1.55 -8.45
CA ARG A 207 47.47 2.16 -9.79
C ARG A 207 46.15 2.50 -10.47
N SER A 208 45.05 1.83 -10.14
CA SER A 208 43.71 2.15 -10.65
C SER A 208 43.10 3.42 -10.02
N LEU A 209 43.69 3.94 -8.94
CA LEU A 209 43.23 5.13 -8.22
C LEU A 209 43.93 6.42 -8.67
N GLN A 210 44.86 6.34 -9.63
CA GLN A 210 45.61 7.50 -10.12
C GLN A 210 45.57 7.58 -11.64
N GLY A 211 44.60 8.35 -12.14
CA GLY A 211 44.48 8.78 -13.54
C GLY A 211 43.05 8.64 -14.04
N GLU A 212 42.42 9.60 -14.73
CA GLU A 212 42.82 10.92 -15.22
C GLU A 212 41.53 11.75 -15.32
N ASP A 213 41.70 13.07 -15.33
CA ASP A 213 40.69 14.11 -15.24
C ASP A 213 39.51 13.98 -16.23
N LYS A 214 38.29 13.92 -15.68
CA LYS A 214 37.11 14.53 -16.31
C LYS A 214 36.28 15.21 -15.23
N GLU A 215 36.10 16.51 -15.42
CA GLU A 215 35.27 17.39 -14.62
C GLU A 215 33.83 16.85 -14.56
N GLU A 216 33.43 16.33 -13.40
CA GLU A 216 32.02 16.21 -13.04
C GLU A 216 31.76 17.08 -11.80
N ASP A 217 30.74 17.90 -11.94
CA ASP A 217 30.34 18.98 -11.08
C ASP A 217 30.17 18.53 -9.63
N SER A 218 31.02 19.10 -8.76
CA SER A 218 31.03 18.87 -7.32
C SER A 218 29.77 19.46 -6.68
N SER A 219 28.71 18.66 -6.61
CA SER A 219 27.62 18.90 -5.67
C SER A 219 27.97 18.26 -4.32
N ASP A 220 28.43 19.09 -3.38
CA ASP A 220 28.52 18.74 -1.95
C ASP A 220 27.20 18.10 -1.47
N PRO A 221 27.24 17.11 -0.54
CA PRO A 221 26.03 16.47 -0.06
C PRO A 221 25.25 17.44 0.82
N SER A 222 24.15 17.97 0.28
CA SER A 222 23.11 18.62 1.07
C SER A 222 22.55 17.64 2.13
N PRO A 223 22.13 18.12 3.30
CA PRO A 223 21.63 17.28 4.39
C PRO A 223 20.49 16.38 3.89
N THR A 224 20.68 15.07 4.03
CA THR A 224 19.76 14.03 3.58
C THR A 224 18.37 14.28 4.15
N VAL A 225 17.42 14.64 3.27
CA VAL A 225 16.00 14.58 3.60
C VAL A 225 15.72 13.11 3.98
N PRO A 226 15.11 12.80 5.14
CA PRO A 226 14.78 11.42 5.48
C PRO A 226 13.94 10.83 4.35
N ASN A 227 14.40 9.72 3.78
CA ASN A 227 13.71 9.10 2.68
C ASN A 227 12.37 8.57 3.20
N ASN A 228 11.30 8.63 2.40
CA ASN A 228 9.94 8.27 2.86
C ASN A 228 9.83 6.79 3.33
N ASP A 229 10.86 6.00 3.01
CA ASP A 229 10.99 4.57 3.28
C ASP A 229 11.83 4.23 4.51
N ASP A 230 12.36 5.22 5.23
CA ASP A 230 13.13 4.96 6.45
C ASP A 230 12.20 4.72 7.65
N THR A 231 12.49 3.65 8.40
CA THR A 231 11.79 3.29 9.63
C THR A 231 12.46 3.90 10.86
N SER A 232 11.64 4.32 11.83
CA SER A 232 12.09 4.80 13.14
C SER A 232 12.49 3.67 14.11
N VAL A 233 12.06 2.43 13.83
CA VAL A 233 12.34 1.25 14.66
C VAL A 233 13.71 0.65 14.34
N ASP A 234 14.47 0.32 15.37
CA ASP A 234 15.71 -0.45 15.31
C ASP A 234 15.39 -1.95 15.24
N LEU A 235 15.11 -2.44 14.03
CA LEU A 235 14.78 -3.84 13.77
C LEU A 235 15.89 -4.82 14.20
N PRO A 236 17.19 -4.55 14.01
CA PRO A 236 18.26 -5.37 14.58
C PRO A 236 18.18 -5.50 16.11
N SER A 237 17.86 -4.41 16.81
CA SER A 237 17.67 -4.42 18.27
C SER A 237 16.46 -5.27 18.67
N VAL A 238 15.35 -5.18 17.93
CA VAL A 238 14.15 -6.03 18.13
C VAL A 238 14.51 -7.52 18.00
N ARG A 239 15.26 -7.89 16.94
CA ARG A 239 15.65 -9.29 16.69
C ARG A 239 16.52 -9.85 17.82
N ARG A 240 17.52 -9.12 18.28
CA ARG A 240 18.36 -9.54 19.43
C ARG A 240 17.56 -9.64 20.72
N ALA A 241 16.63 -8.71 20.93
CA ALA A 241 15.75 -8.72 22.09
C ALA A 241 14.82 -9.95 22.10
N PHE A 242 14.25 -10.32 20.95
CA PHE A 242 13.47 -11.56 20.80
C PHE A 242 14.34 -12.81 20.91
N GLU A 243 15.52 -12.85 20.30
CA GLU A 243 16.43 -13.98 20.46
C GLU A 243 16.78 -14.23 21.95
N ALA A 244 17.03 -13.16 22.72
CA ALA A 244 17.24 -13.26 24.15
C ALA A 244 15.98 -13.75 24.91
N LEU A 245 14.79 -13.33 24.48
CA LEU A 245 13.53 -13.73 25.09
C LEU A 245 13.24 -15.23 24.88
N TRP A 246 13.43 -15.75 23.66
CA TRP A 246 13.26 -17.17 23.33
C TRP A 246 14.44 -18.07 23.77
N SER A 247 15.51 -17.49 24.31
CA SER A 247 16.56 -18.25 25.00
C SER A 247 16.15 -18.74 26.41
N LEU A 248 14.98 -18.30 26.91
CA LEU A 248 14.48 -18.66 28.23
C LEU A 248 13.88 -20.08 28.25
N PRO A 249 14.15 -20.86 29.30
CA PRO A 249 13.58 -22.19 29.43
C PRO A 249 12.07 -22.14 29.73
N GLY A 250 11.27 -22.96 29.04
CA GLY A 250 9.91 -23.29 29.44
C GLY A 250 8.79 -22.33 29.00
N GLU A 251 9.01 -21.52 27.96
CA GLU A 251 7.95 -20.74 27.27
C GLU A 251 7.04 -19.94 28.23
N VAL A 252 7.57 -19.53 29.38
CA VAL A 252 6.81 -19.06 30.55
C VAL A 252 6.01 -17.77 30.27
N PHE A 253 6.41 -17.03 29.24
CA PHE A 253 5.80 -15.76 28.84
C PHE A 253 4.81 -15.89 27.67
N GLU A 254 4.77 -17.04 26.98
CA GLU A 254 4.06 -17.15 25.70
C GLU A 254 2.57 -16.88 25.83
N SER A 255 1.90 -17.53 26.78
CA SER A 255 0.47 -17.31 27.02
C SER A 255 0.14 -15.83 27.32
N ALA A 256 0.98 -15.14 28.09
CA ALA A 256 0.79 -13.73 28.38
C ALA A 256 1.02 -12.84 27.15
N LEU A 257 2.02 -13.17 26.35
CA LEU A 257 2.31 -12.45 25.10
C LEU A 257 1.20 -12.64 24.07
N VAL A 258 0.70 -13.88 23.88
CA VAL A 258 -0.41 -14.19 22.98
C VAL A 258 -1.66 -13.38 23.39
N ASN A 259 -2.04 -13.41 24.66
CA ASN A 259 -3.18 -12.63 25.16
C ASN A 259 -3.01 -11.11 24.96
N ALA A 260 -1.79 -10.61 25.16
CA ALA A 260 -1.47 -9.20 24.92
C ALA A 260 -1.59 -8.83 23.43
N LEU A 261 -1.10 -9.68 22.53
CA LEU A 261 -1.21 -9.50 21.07
C LEU A 261 -2.66 -9.54 20.59
N VAL A 262 -3.48 -10.43 21.14
CA VAL A 262 -4.92 -10.47 20.85
C VAL A 262 -5.58 -9.16 21.26
N THR A 263 -5.33 -8.72 22.49
CA THR A 263 -5.87 -7.44 23.01
C THR A 263 -5.44 -6.25 22.13
N LEU A 264 -4.16 -6.20 21.76
CA LEU A 264 -3.63 -5.17 20.88
C LEU A 264 -4.28 -5.19 19.49
N ALA A 265 -4.44 -6.37 18.89
CA ALA A 265 -5.04 -6.52 17.58
C ALA A 265 -6.50 -6.06 17.59
N ASP A 266 -7.27 -6.45 18.61
CA ASP A 266 -8.66 -6.00 18.80
C ASP A 266 -8.75 -4.48 18.96
N ASP A 267 -7.88 -3.89 19.78
CA ASP A 267 -7.83 -2.45 19.99
C ASP A 267 -7.51 -1.69 18.69
N ILE A 268 -6.52 -2.16 17.91
CA ILE A 268 -6.17 -1.58 16.61
C ILE A 268 -7.33 -1.73 15.61
N GLU A 269 -7.94 -2.91 15.53
CA GLU A 269 -9.06 -3.16 14.61
C GLU A 269 -10.24 -2.23 14.92
N LEU A 270 -10.61 -2.12 16.20
CA LEU A 270 -11.67 -1.23 16.66
C LEU A 270 -11.36 0.23 16.30
N ASP A 271 -10.12 0.66 16.48
CA ASP A 271 -9.67 2.01 16.17
C ASP A 271 -9.71 2.35 14.67
N LEU A 272 -9.35 1.40 13.83
CA LEU A 272 -9.36 1.58 12.38
C LEU A 272 -10.79 1.51 11.82
N ARG A 273 -11.61 0.55 12.26
CA ARG A 273 -12.97 0.35 11.75
C ARG A 273 -13.98 1.36 12.29
N VAL A 274 -13.91 1.69 13.58
CA VAL A 274 -14.92 2.53 14.26
C VAL A 274 -14.48 3.99 14.35
N PHE A 275 -13.26 4.24 14.81
CA PHE A 275 -12.80 5.58 15.16
C PHE A 275 -12.06 6.31 14.04
N ARG A 276 -11.81 5.67 12.88
CA ARG A 276 -11.11 6.24 11.72
C ARG A 276 -9.83 6.99 12.11
N MET A 277 -8.90 6.28 12.77
CA MET A 277 -7.53 6.72 13.10
C MET A 277 -7.34 7.81 14.17
N VAL A 278 -8.38 8.22 14.89
CA VAL A 278 -8.29 9.36 15.84
C VAL A 278 -7.34 9.13 17.04
N ARG A 279 -6.97 7.89 17.38
CA ARG A 279 -6.11 7.59 18.55
C ARG A 279 -4.60 7.53 18.27
N TRP A 280 -4.17 7.56 17.02
CA TRP A 280 -2.76 7.41 16.66
C TRP A 280 -2.13 8.78 16.35
N ASP A 281 -1.01 9.09 17.02
CA ASP A 281 -0.31 10.38 16.83
C ASP A 281 0.24 10.55 15.41
N SER A 282 0.63 9.45 14.76
CA SER A 282 1.08 9.37 13.37
C SER A 282 0.79 7.98 12.79
N MET A 283 0.66 7.89 11.46
CA MET A 283 0.64 6.60 10.74
C MET A 283 1.90 5.78 11.02
N ASP A 284 3.04 6.46 11.17
CA ASP A 284 4.32 5.80 11.44
C ASP A 284 4.30 5.08 12.79
N SER A 285 3.59 5.62 13.79
CA SER A 285 3.42 4.97 15.09
C SER A 285 2.68 3.64 14.96
N LEU A 286 1.65 3.57 14.11
CA LEU A 286 0.92 2.33 13.84
C LEU A 286 1.79 1.33 13.07
N LEU A 287 2.55 1.80 12.07
CA LEU A 287 3.46 0.93 11.32
C LEU A 287 4.58 0.37 12.22
N ASN A 288 5.11 1.16 13.15
CA ASN A 288 6.11 0.70 14.12
C ASN A 288 5.59 -0.51 14.92
N VAL A 289 4.31 -0.51 15.31
CA VAL A 289 3.69 -1.64 16.02
C VAL A 289 3.74 -2.90 15.16
N PHE A 290 3.27 -2.84 13.91
CA PHE A 290 3.29 -3.99 13.02
C PHE A 290 4.72 -4.46 12.70
N LEU A 291 5.66 -3.53 12.54
CA LEU A 291 7.08 -3.87 12.34
C LEU A 291 7.66 -4.66 13.51
N ILE A 292 7.31 -4.32 14.76
CA ILE A 292 7.79 -5.06 15.93
C ILE A 292 7.09 -6.41 16.05
N VAL A 293 5.76 -6.46 15.86
CA VAL A 293 4.99 -7.69 16.05
C VAL A 293 5.29 -8.74 14.98
N PHE A 294 5.43 -8.36 13.71
CA PHE A 294 5.74 -9.29 12.63
C PHE A 294 7.21 -9.77 12.63
N GLU A 295 8.06 -9.22 13.51
CA GLU A 295 9.42 -9.72 13.76
C GLU A 295 9.47 -10.83 14.83
N ILE A 296 8.33 -11.18 15.45
CA ILE A 296 8.25 -12.29 16.41
C ILE A 296 8.66 -13.61 15.71
N PRO A 297 9.71 -14.33 16.17
CA PRO A 297 10.27 -15.46 15.45
C PRO A 297 9.31 -16.65 15.27
N MET A 298 8.46 -16.88 16.28
CA MET A 298 7.59 -18.05 16.42
C MET A 298 6.12 -17.75 16.09
N LEU A 299 5.85 -16.71 15.29
CA LEU A 299 4.48 -16.31 14.94
C LEU A 299 3.67 -17.40 14.21
N GLY A 300 4.37 -18.37 13.59
CA GLY A 300 3.78 -19.56 12.96
C GLY A 300 3.52 -20.75 13.90
N ASN A 301 3.94 -20.71 15.17
CA ASN A 301 3.66 -21.79 16.11
C ASN A 301 2.16 -21.87 16.43
N SER A 302 1.66 -23.08 16.72
CA SER A 302 0.23 -23.39 16.86
C SER A 302 -0.56 -22.40 17.75
N GLU A 303 -0.04 -22.02 18.93
CA GLU A 303 -0.75 -21.08 19.81
C GLU A 303 -0.87 -19.67 19.20
N TYR A 304 0.22 -19.15 18.63
CA TYR A 304 0.25 -17.83 18.00
C TYR A 304 -0.59 -17.81 16.72
N LEU A 305 -0.46 -18.86 15.90
CA LEU A 305 -1.19 -19.04 14.65
C LEU A 305 -2.70 -19.00 14.88
N GLU A 306 -3.18 -19.77 15.86
CA GLU A 306 -4.61 -19.93 16.12
C GLU A 306 -5.24 -18.76 16.85
N LEU A 307 -4.53 -18.10 17.77
CA LEU A 307 -5.09 -17.07 18.65
C LEU A 307 -4.72 -15.65 18.23
N ALA A 308 -3.45 -15.39 17.87
CA ALA A 308 -2.95 -14.02 17.66
C ALA A 308 -2.81 -13.63 16.19
N LEU A 309 -2.21 -14.47 15.34
CA LEU A 309 -1.82 -14.10 13.97
C LEU A 309 -3.04 -13.70 13.11
N HIS A 310 -4.14 -14.42 13.20
CA HIS A 310 -5.34 -14.10 12.42
C HIS A 310 -5.94 -12.74 12.82
N MET A 311 -5.92 -12.39 14.12
CA MET A 311 -6.37 -11.09 14.62
C MET A 311 -5.42 -9.97 14.17
N LEU A 312 -4.11 -10.20 14.24
CA LEU A 312 -3.10 -9.27 13.72
C LEU A 312 -3.27 -9.03 12.22
N CYS A 313 -3.57 -10.07 11.45
CA CYS A 313 -3.85 -9.94 10.03
C CYS A 313 -5.12 -9.12 9.77
N LYS A 314 -6.16 -9.31 10.59
CA LYS A 314 -7.41 -8.55 10.51
C LYS A 314 -7.18 -7.07 10.79
N ALA A 315 -6.41 -6.74 11.82
CA ALA A 315 -5.99 -5.38 12.13
C ALA A 315 -5.19 -4.75 10.98
N LEU A 316 -4.16 -5.44 10.46
CA LEU A 316 -3.34 -4.94 9.37
C LEU A 316 -4.13 -4.77 8.06
N SER A 317 -5.12 -5.63 7.81
CA SER A 317 -5.97 -5.53 6.62
C SER A 317 -6.86 -4.29 6.58
N CYS A 318 -7.04 -3.62 7.72
CA CYS A 318 -7.81 -2.36 7.84
C CYS A 318 -6.94 -1.10 7.63
N VAL A 319 -5.63 -1.26 7.50
CA VAL A 319 -4.69 -0.15 7.31
C VAL A 319 -4.83 0.45 5.91
N PRO A 320 -4.76 1.78 5.71
CA PRO A 320 -4.84 2.41 4.40
C PRO A 320 -3.74 1.97 3.43
N VAL A 321 -4.05 1.97 2.13
CA VAL A 321 -3.15 1.51 1.06
C VAL A 321 -1.78 2.19 1.09
N LEU A 322 -1.72 3.49 1.35
CA LEU A 322 -0.46 4.24 1.46
C LEU A 322 0.47 3.67 2.55
N ALA A 323 -0.10 3.25 3.67
CA ALA A 323 0.65 2.68 4.78
C ALA A 323 1.01 1.21 4.52
N GLN A 324 0.16 0.46 3.83
CA GLN A 324 0.51 -0.88 3.32
C GLN A 324 1.69 -0.81 2.34
N ALA A 325 1.71 0.18 1.44
CA ALA A 325 2.80 0.40 0.50
C ALA A 325 4.12 0.75 1.22
N LYS A 326 4.08 1.64 2.21
CA LYS A 326 5.24 1.94 3.06
C LYS A 326 5.73 0.69 3.80
N LEU A 327 4.82 -0.11 4.36
CA LEU A 327 5.17 -1.36 5.03
C LEU A 327 5.86 -2.35 4.07
N ALA A 328 5.35 -2.52 2.85
CA ALA A 328 5.97 -3.37 1.84
C ALA A 328 7.40 -2.93 1.50
N ARG A 329 7.64 -1.62 1.35
CA ARG A 329 9.00 -1.06 1.12
C ARG A 329 9.93 -1.31 2.30
N VAL A 330 9.47 -1.12 3.53
CA VAL A 330 10.27 -1.40 4.74
C VAL A 330 10.57 -2.89 4.87
N TRP A 331 9.59 -3.76 4.61
CA TRP A 331 9.79 -5.21 4.64
C TRP A 331 10.80 -5.68 3.59
N ALA A 332 10.73 -5.14 2.38
CA ALA A 332 11.68 -5.46 1.32
C ALA A 332 13.12 -5.06 1.67
N LYS A 333 13.30 -3.86 2.25
CA LYS A 333 14.61 -3.29 2.57
C LYS A 333 15.24 -3.87 3.84
N HIS A 334 14.44 -4.04 4.91
CA HIS A 334 14.96 -4.33 6.25
C HIS A 334 14.56 -5.71 6.80
N CYS A 335 13.51 -6.33 6.25
CA CYS A 335 12.95 -7.61 6.74
C CYS A 335 13.05 -8.75 5.72
N LYS A 336 13.93 -8.62 4.72
CA LYS A 336 14.13 -9.61 3.64
C LYS A 336 14.25 -11.05 4.15
N SER A 337 15.04 -11.29 5.20
CA SER A 337 15.24 -12.63 5.77
C SER A 337 14.00 -13.24 6.46
N ARG A 338 13.02 -12.43 6.86
CA ARG A 338 11.78 -12.90 7.51
C ARG A 338 10.63 -13.14 6.55
N LEU A 339 10.71 -12.63 5.32
CA LEU A 339 9.63 -12.78 4.33
C LEU A 339 9.24 -14.27 4.10
N PRO A 340 10.18 -15.23 3.96
CA PRO A 340 9.82 -16.63 3.72
C PRO A 340 9.12 -17.26 4.93
N SER A 341 9.61 -17.00 6.15
CA SER A 341 8.98 -17.49 7.38
C SER A 341 7.59 -16.89 7.59
N LEU A 342 7.39 -15.62 7.22
CA LEU A 342 6.08 -14.99 7.30
C LEU A 342 5.12 -15.55 6.26
N LEU A 343 5.60 -15.82 5.03
CA LEU A 343 4.79 -16.47 4.01
C LEU A 343 4.32 -17.85 4.49
N GLN A 344 5.23 -18.64 5.05
CA GLN A 344 4.90 -19.95 5.60
C GLN A 344 3.83 -19.86 6.69
N ALA A 345 3.97 -18.95 7.66
CA ALA A 345 2.97 -18.77 8.71
C ALA A 345 1.59 -18.34 8.16
N LEU A 346 1.56 -17.47 7.15
CA LEU A 346 0.30 -17.07 6.50
C LEU A 346 -0.33 -18.22 5.70
N GLN A 347 0.48 -19.01 5.00
CA GLN A 347 0.03 -20.20 4.27
C GLN A 347 -0.55 -21.24 5.23
N GLU A 348 0.16 -21.55 6.32
CA GLU A 348 -0.30 -22.48 7.35
C GLU A 348 -1.62 -22.02 7.98
N LEU A 349 -1.73 -20.73 8.32
CA LEU A 349 -2.96 -20.17 8.86
C LEU A 349 -4.14 -20.34 7.89
N ILE A 350 -3.96 -19.96 6.64
CA ILE A 350 -5.01 -20.08 5.61
C ILE A 350 -5.40 -21.55 5.44
N THR A 351 -4.42 -22.44 5.28
CA THR A 351 -4.65 -23.87 5.11
C THR A 351 -5.40 -24.49 6.30
N VAL A 352 -4.99 -24.19 7.53
CA VAL A 352 -5.67 -24.69 8.74
C VAL A 352 -7.11 -24.19 8.82
N LYS A 353 -7.37 -22.92 8.50
CA LYS A 353 -8.73 -22.37 8.51
C LYS A 353 -9.61 -22.89 7.36
N VAL A 354 -9.02 -23.20 6.21
CA VAL A 354 -9.73 -23.84 5.08
C VAL A 354 -10.07 -25.30 5.39
N ILE A 355 -9.11 -26.07 5.91
CA ILE A 355 -9.34 -27.50 6.20
C ILE A 355 -10.24 -27.67 7.44
N GLY A 356 -10.06 -26.86 8.47
CA GLY A 356 -10.86 -26.90 9.70
C GLY A 356 -12.21 -26.18 9.59
N GLY A 357 -12.41 -25.38 8.55
CA GLY A 357 -13.64 -24.61 8.31
C GLY A 357 -14.78 -25.47 7.78
N SER A 358 -16.00 -25.19 8.23
CA SER A 358 -17.22 -25.79 7.67
C SER A 358 -17.87 -24.83 6.67
N PHE A 359 -17.58 -25.02 5.39
CA PHE A 359 -18.15 -24.21 4.31
C PHE A 359 -19.41 -24.86 3.75
N THR A 360 -20.40 -24.02 3.45
CA THR A 360 -21.69 -24.44 2.90
C THR A 360 -22.01 -23.64 1.66
N ARG A 361 -23.10 -24.00 0.96
CA ARG A 361 -23.52 -23.27 -0.23
C ARG A 361 -23.79 -21.78 0.02
N ASP A 362 -24.13 -21.38 1.24
CA ASP A 362 -24.45 -19.98 1.56
C ASP A 362 -23.35 -19.28 2.39
N TYR A 363 -22.28 -20.01 2.75
CA TYR A 363 -21.11 -19.50 3.48
C TYR A 363 -19.84 -20.12 2.91
N CYS A 364 -19.13 -19.36 2.08
CA CYS A 364 -17.95 -19.84 1.36
C CYS A 364 -16.65 -19.28 1.97
N VAL A 365 -15.50 -19.75 1.48
CA VAL A 365 -14.17 -19.32 1.97
C VAL A 365 -13.94 -17.80 1.85
N GLN A 366 -14.55 -17.14 0.87
CA GLN A 366 -14.48 -15.69 0.68
C GLN A 366 -15.26 -14.88 1.73
N ASP A 367 -16.17 -15.51 2.48
CA ASP A 367 -16.95 -14.86 3.54
C ASP A 367 -16.26 -14.97 4.90
N ALA A 368 -15.15 -15.72 5.00
CA ALA A 368 -14.42 -15.95 6.25
C ALA A 368 -13.28 -14.93 6.43
N ASP A 369 -13.45 -13.97 7.35
CA ASP A 369 -12.42 -12.99 7.72
C ASP A 369 -11.09 -13.64 8.16
N THR A 370 -11.16 -14.83 8.77
CA THR A 370 -9.99 -15.61 9.19
C THR A 370 -9.15 -16.14 8.02
N ILE A 371 -9.68 -16.14 6.80
CA ILE A 371 -8.99 -16.52 5.56
C ILE A 371 -8.68 -15.28 4.72
N THR A 372 -9.65 -14.38 4.57
CA THR A 372 -9.50 -13.21 3.69
C THR A 372 -8.54 -12.18 4.26
N ALA A 373 -8.46 -11.99 5.59
CA ALA A 373 -7.53 -11.05 6.18
C ALA A 373 -6.05 -11.49 6.04
N PRO A 374 -5.66 -12.74 6.34
CA PRO A 374 -4.32 -13.23 6.02
C PRO A 374 -3.98 -13.13 4.52
N THR A 375 -4.95 -13.38 3.64
CA THR A 375 -4.76 -13.22 2.17
C THR A 375 -4.43 -11.77 1.80
N LYS A 376 -5.08 -10.78 2.45
CA LYS A 376 -4.76 -9.35 2.27
C LYS A 376 -3.35 -9.01 2.76
N VAL A 377 -2.92 -9.57 3.89
CA VAL A 377 -1.54 -9.37 4.38
C VAL A 377 -0.53 -10.05 3.46
N MET A 378 -0.84 -11.25 2.96
CA MET A 378 0.00 -11.97 2.00
C MET A 378 0.20 -11.16 0.71
N LYS A 379 -0.76 -10.31 0.31
CA LYS A 379 -0.59 -9.38 -0.81
C LYS A 379 0.50 -8.33 -0.54
N ILE A 380 0.56 -7.77 0.67
CA ILE A 380 1.63 -6.83 1.05
C ILE A 380 2.99 -7.55 0.98
N LEU A 381 3.05 -8.78 1.48
CA LEU A 381 4.23 -9.63 1.44
C LEU A 381 4.65 -9.99 0.01
N TYR A 382 3.69 -10.25 -0.88
CA TYR A 382 3.90 -10.54 -2.30
C TYR A 382 4.61 -9.37 -2.99
N TYR A 383 4.13 -8.14 -2.79
CA TYR A 383 4.80 -6.95 -3.31
C TYR A 383 6.15 -6.68 -2.65
N ALA A 384 6.28 -6.91 -1.34
CA ALA A 384 7.57 -6.80 -0.64
C ALA A 384 8.61 -7.78 -1.19
N SER A 385 8.19 -9.00 -1.57
CA SER A 385 9.05 -10.00 -2.19
C SER A 385 9.55 -9.56 -3.57
N MET A 386 8.69 -8.92 -4.38
CA MET A 386 9.09 -8.37 -5.67
C MET A 386 10.09 -7.22 -5.51
N LEU A 387 9.80 -6.29 -4.60
CA LEU A 387 10.71 -5.19 -4.24
C LEU A 387 12.07 -5.66 -3.69
N ALA A 388 12.10 -6.80 -2.99
CA ALA A 388 13.33 -7.38 -2.46
C ALA A 388 14.13 -8.18 -3.50
N GLY A 389 13.53 -8.46 -4.67
CA GLY A 389 14.10 -9.21 -5.78
C GLY A 389 14.82 -8.34 -6.80
N GLU A 390 14.93 -8.85 -8.02
CA GLU A 390 15.47 -8.14 -9.18
C GLU A 390 14.31 -7.65 -10.06
N LEU A 391 14.20 -6.33 -10.19
CA LEU A 391 13.23 -5.65 -11.05
C LEU A 391 13.87 -5.28 -12.39
N ASP A 392 13.03 -5.18 -13.42
CA ASP A 392 13.42 -4.62 -14.71
C ASP A 392 13.90 -3.17 -14.55
N PRO A 393 14.95 -2.76 -15.31
CA PRO A 393 15.36 -1.37 -15.38
C PRO A 393 14.19 -0.48 -15.82
N PRO A 394 14.04 0.74 -15.26
CA PRO A 394 12.96 1.67 -15.61
C PRO A 394 12.84 1.96 -17.12
N GLU A 395 13.96 1.86 -17.84
CA GLU A 395 14.06 2.07 -19.28
C GLU A 395 13.28 1.04 -20.10
N LEU A 396 13.16 -0.21 -19.62
CA LEU A 396 12.37 -1.27 -20.27
C LEU A 396 10.89 -1.24 -19.86
N ILE A 397 10.60 -0.70 -18.66
CA ILE A 397 9.23 -0.51 -18.16
C ILE A 397 8.49 0.56 -18.99
N LEU A 398 9.20 1.63 -19.38
CA LEU A 398 8.63 2.71 -20.19
C LEU A 398 8.38 2.34 -21.66
N SER A 399 9.05 1.31 -22.19
CA SER A 399 8.84 0.88 -23.59
C SER A 399 7.56 0.06 -23.81
N ASP A 400 6.96 -0.47 -22.74
CA ASP A 400 5.72 -1.27 -22.81
C ASP A 400 4.44 -0.41 -22.66
N GLU A 401 4.56 0.82 -22.16
CA GLU A 401 3.56 1.87 -22.33
C GLU A 401 3.65 2.37 -23.78
N GLY A 402 3.06 1.60 -24.71
CA GLY A 402 3.14 1.83 -26.14
C GLY A 402 2.96 3.30 -26.54
N GLU A 403 3.74 3.71 -27.55
CA GLU A 403 3.59 5.03 -28.15
C GLU A 403 2.10 5.37 -28.35
N PRO A 404 1.64 6.57 -27.96
CA PRO A 404 0.28 6.97 -28.25
C PRO A 404 0.20 7.08 -29.78
N ALA A 405 -0.44 6.10 -30.40
CA ALA A 405 -0.80 6.15 -31.81
C ALA A 405 -1.37 7.55 -32.09
N SER A 406 -0.68 8.25 -32.97
CA SER A 406 -0.91 9.65 -33.29
C SER A 406 -2.37 9.91 -33.65
N SER A 407 -2.96 10.88 -32.95
CA SER A 407 -4.19 11.60 -33.29
C SER A 407 -5.45 10.77 -33.59
N ASP A 408 -6.28 10.58 -32.56
CA ASP A 408 -7.74 10.55 -32.73
C ASP A 408 -8.44 11.33 -31.61
N LYS A 409 -8.49 12.65 -31.80
CA LYS A 409 -9.37 13.56 -31.03
C LYS A 409 -10.72 13.67 -31.74
N SER A 410 -11.45 12.57 -31.88
CA SER A 410 -12.90 12.62 -32.16
C SER A 410 -13.56 11.25 -32.08
N THR A 411 -13.59 10.68 -30.89
CA THR A 411 -14.64 9.70 -30.54
C THR A 411 -15.21 10.09 -29.19
N SER A 412 -16.49 10.46 -29.22
CA SER A 412 -17.35 10.53 -28.06
C SER A 412 -17.07 9.36 -27.14
N ARG A 413 -16.78 9.67 -25.87
CA ARG A 413 -16.76 8.72 -24.76
C ARG A 413 -18.07 7.95 -24.72
N SER A 414 -18.15 6.85 -25.45
CA SER A 414 -19.10 5.79 -25.17
C SER A 414 -18.68 5.19 -23.84
N ALA A 415 -19.44 5.53 -22.80
CA ALA A 415 -19.46 4.79 -21.55
C ALA A 415 -19.75 3.31 -21.86
N VAL A 416 -19.19 2.41 -21.05
CA VAL A 416 -19.17 0.94 -21.18
C VAL A 416 -17.94 0.40 -21.93
N SER A 417 -16.77 0.59 -21.32
CA SER A 417 -15.70 -0.42 -21.34
C SER A 417 -15.32 -0.67 -19.89
N GLY A 418 -15.48 -1.91 -19.41
CA GLY A 418 -15.17 -2.28 -18.03
C GLY A 418 -13.75 -1.89 -17.67
N GLN A 419 -13.61 -0.99 -16.71
CA GLN A 419 -12.33 -0.69 -16.09
C GLN A 419 -11.83 -1.99 -15.47
N ILE A 420 -10.67 -2.49 -15.90
CA ILE A 420 -9.96 -3.54 -15.18
C ILE A 420 -9.79 -3.00 -13.75
N PRO A 421 -10.26 -3.70 -12.70
CA PRO A 421 -10.06 -3.25 -11.33
C PRO A 421 -8.57 -3.04 -11.10
N GLN A 422 -8.16 -1.78 -10.98
CA GLN A 422 -6.74 -1.45 -10.85
C GLN A 422 -6.32 -1.76 -9.42
N ASP A 423 -5.25 -2.52 -9.26
CA ASP A 423 -4.70 -2.82 -7.94
C ASP A 423 -4.10 -1.55 -7.32
N LEU A 424 -4.80 -0.99 -6.34
CA LEU A 424 -4.42 0.25 -5.67
C LEU A 424 -3.04 0.14 -5.00
N LEU A 425 -2.69 -1.04 -4.47
CA LEU A 425 -1.40 -1.24 -3.82
C LEU A 425 -0.27 -1.30 -4.85
N ALA A 426 -0.49 -1.97 -5.98
CA ALA A 426 0.46 -2.00 -7.09
C ALA A 426 0.72 -0.60 -7.64
N THR A 427 -0.36 0.17 -7.82
CA THR A 427 -0.31 1.55 -8.32
C THR A 427 0.49 2.46 -7.39
N GLU A 428 0.26 2.36 -6.07
CA GLU A 428 0.98 3.14 -5.07
C GLU A 428 2.46 2.74 -4.95
N LEU A 429 2.79 1.48 -5.26
CA LEU A 429 4.16 0.99 -5.29
C LEU A 429 4.87 1.28 -6.61
N GLY A 430 4.13 1.58 -7.68
CA GLY A 430 4.64 1.77 -9.03
C GLY A 430 5.25 0.49 -9.62
N ILE A 431 4.72 -0.68 -9.25
CA ILE A 431 5.24 -2.00 -9.66
C ILE A 431 4.11 -2.91 -10.09
N THR A 432 4.34 -3.62 -11.19
CA THR A 432 3.51 -4.70 -11.70
C THR A 432 4.24 -6.04 -11.55
N ALA A 433 3.50 -7.15 -11.45
CA ALA A 433 4.10 -8.49 -11.37
C ALA A 433 4.98 -8.84 -12.58
N LEU A 434 4.78 -8.16 -13.72
CA LEU A 434 5.57 -8.30 -14.94
C LEU A 434 6.97 -7.68 -14.81
N ASP A 435 7.15 -6.69 -13.94
CA ASP A 435 8.42 -5.97 -13.76
C ASP A 435 9.44 -6.80 -12.96
N ALA A 436 9.01 -7.89 -12.32
CA ALA A 436 9.86 -8.72 -11.47
C ALA A 436 10.51 -9.86 -12.28
N ARG A 437 11.76 -9.67 -12.70
CA ARG A 437 12.56 -10.73 -13.35
C ARG A 437 12.83 -11.90 -12.43
N LYS A 438 13.23 -11.59 -11.19
CA LYS A 438 13.53 -12.59 -10.17
C LYS A 438 12.99 -12.12 -8.84
N PRO A 439 11.75 -12.49 -8.47
CA PRO A 439 11.23 -12.14 -7.15
C PRO A 439 12.07 -12.83 -6.06
N PHE A 440 12.13 -12.22 -4.87
CA PHE A 440 12.91 -12.80 -3.77
C PHE A 440 12.37 -14.16 -3.31
N ILE A 441 11.05 -14.30 -3.25
CA ILE A 441 10.33 -15.56 -3.08
C ILE A 441 9.70 -15.93 -4.43
N PRO A 442 9.90 -17.16 -4.94
CA PRO A 442 9.26 -17.63 -6.15
C PRO A 442 7.73 -17.46 -6.13
N PHE A 443 7.14 -17.05 -7.25
CA PHE A 443 5.68 -16.86 -7.33
C PHE A 443 4.87 -18.13 -7.08
N THR A 444 5.46 -19.30 -7.34
CA THR A 444 4.87 -20.62 -7.08
C THR A 444 4.65 -20.89 -5.60
N ASP A 445 5.49 -20.31 -4.73
CA ASP A 445 5.44 -20.54 -3.27
C ASP A 445 4.25 -19.82 -2.61
N PHE A 446 3.63 -18.88 -3.34
CA PHE A 446 2.41 -18.22 -2.91
C PHE A 446 1.16 -19.06 -3.17
N TYR A 447 1.23 -20.14 -3.96
CA TYR A 447 0.05 -20.94 -4.26
C TYR A 447 -0.43 -21.71 -3.03
N ASN A 448 -1.72 -21.60 -2.74
CA ASN A 448 -2.37 -22.39 -1.70
C ASN A 448 -3.34 -23.39 -2.36
N GLU A 449 -2.95 -24.66 -2.43
CA GLU A 449 -3.74 -25.71 -3.06
C GLU A 449 -5.06 -25.98 -2.32
N PRO A 450 -5.09 -26.18 -0.98
CA PRO A 450 -6.34 -26.42 -0.26
C PRO A 450 -7.37 -25.30 -0.42
N LEU A 451 -6.91 -24.05 -0.40
CA LEU A 451 -7.76 -22.89 -0.69
C LEU A 451 -8.26 -22.93 -2.13
N SER A 452 -7.38 -23.20 -3.10
CA SER A 452 -7.72 -23.22 -4.52
C SER A 452 -8.79 -24.27 -4.85
N ASP A 453 -8.77 -25.41 -4.17
CA ASP A 453 -9.76 -26.48 -4.30
C ASP A 453 -11.09 -26.14 -3.61
N ALA A 454 -11.05 -25.34 -2.53
CA ALA A 454 -12.23 -24.93 -1.78
C ALA A 454 -12.99 -23.75 -2.41
N ILE A 455 -12.39 -23.02 -3.35
CA ILE A 455 -13.01 -21.86 -3.99
C ILE A 455 -14.05 -22.29 -5.04
N GLU A 456 -15.29 -21.86 -4.83
CA GLU A 456 -16.34 -21.92 -5.86
C GLU A 456 -16.19 -20.73 -6.82
N MET A 457 -15.52 -20.97 -7.94
CA MET A 457 -15.10 -19.91 -8.87
C MET A 457 -16.26 -19.16 -9.54
N ASP A 458 -17.41 -19.80 -9.76
CA ASP A 458 -18.60 -19.12 -10.29
C ASP A 458 -19.10 -18.01 -9.36
N LYS A 459 -19.09 -18.26 -8.05
CA LYS A 459 -19.46 -17.28 -7.02
C LYS A 459 -18.38 -16.22 -6.84
N ASP A 460 -17.12 -16.63 -6.74
CA ASP A 460 -16.01 -15.68 -6.58
C ASP A 460 -15.94 -14.71 -7.76
N PHE A 461 -16.14 -15.21 -8.98
CA PHE A 461 -16.21 -14.39 -10.18
C PHE A 461 -17.41 -13.43 -10.18
N ALA A 462 -18.57 -13.86 -9.69
CA ALA A 462 -19.73 -12.98 -9.54
C ALA A 462 -19.44 -11.82 -8.57
N TYR A 463 -18.69 -12.07 -7.49
CA TYR A 463 -18.24 -11.02 -6.57
C TYR A 463 -17.20 -10.11 -7.22
N TYR A 464 -16.27 -10.66 -8.01
CA TYR A 464 -15.28 -9.89 -8.76
C TYR A 464 -15.91 -8.88 -9.74
N LYS A 465 -16.99 -9.27 -10.43
CA LYS A 465 -17.70 -8.41 -11.39
C LYS A 465 -18.81 -7.56 -10.78
N SER A 466 -19.10 -7.72 -9.49
CA SER A 466 -20.15 -6.95 -8.81
C SER A 466 -19.81 -5.45 -8.81
N GLU A 467 -20.80 -4.62 -9.14
CA GLU A 467 -20.69 -3.14 -9.03
C GLU A 467 -20.67 -2.68 -7.57
N GLU A 468 -21.08 -3.53 -6.63
CA GLU A 468 -20.96 -3.28 -5.18
C GLU A 468 -19.68 -3.94 -4.65
N PRO A 469 -18.58 -3.18 -4.43
CA PRO A 469 -17.25 -3.70 -4.08
C PRO A 469 -17.12 -4.18 -2.63
N GLN A 470 -18.24 -4.47 -1.95
CA GLN A 470 -18.24 -4.81 -0.52
C GLN A 470 -17.77 -6.24 -0.26
N LYS A 471 -17.87 -7.14 -1.25
CA LYS A 471 -17.54 -8.56 -1.07
C LYS A 471 -16.11 -8.87 -1.53
N PHE A 472 -15.42 -9.67 -0.73
CA PHE A 472 -14.09 -10.15 -1.06
C PHE A 472 -14.14 -11.14 -2.22
N SER A 473 -13.16 -11.07 -3.11
CA SER A 473 -12.96 -12.04 -4.19
C SER A 473 -11.49 -12.37 -4.33
N PHE A 474 -11.17 -13.66 -4.43
CA PHE A 474 -9.82 -14.16 -4.64
C PHE A 474 -9.27 -13.85 -6.04
N MET A 475 -10.13 -13.53 -7.02
CA MET A 475 -9.70 -13.01 -8.33
C MET A 475 -8.87 -11.71 -8.21
N ASN A 476 -9.11 -10.90 -7.19
CA ASN A 476 -8.28 -9.70 -6.88
C ASN A 476 -6.94 -10.04 -6.18
N TYR A 477 -6.73 -11.32 -5.85
CA TYR A 477 -5.57 -11.87 -5.13
C TYR A 477 -5.03 -13.10 -5.87
N ALA A 478 -5.05 -13.06 -7.21
CA ALA A 478 -4.75 -14.22 -8.04
C ALA A 478 -3.37 -14.85 -7.77
N PHE A 479 -2.41 -14.14 -7.16
CA PHE A 479 -1.11 -14.69 -6.78
C PHE A 479 -1.22 -15.92 -5.86
N ILE A 480 -2.29 -16.06 -5.07
CA ILE A 480 -2.49 -17.21 -4.16
C ILE A 480 -3.08 -18.44 -4.85
N LEU A 481 -3.64 -18.27 -6.05
CA LEU A 481 -4.38 -19.31 -6.76
C LEU A 481 -3.46 -20.17 -7.63
N THR A 482 -3.74 -21.47 -7.67
CA THR A 482 -3.07 -22.38 -8.60
C THR A 482 -3.41 -22.04 -10.06
N PRO A 483 -2.55 -22.44 -11.03
CA PRO A 483 -2.83 -22.27 -12.46
C PRO A 483 -4.16 -22.91 -12.90
N ALA A 484 -4.54 -24.05 -12.31
CA ALA A 484 -5.79 -24.72 -12.61
C ALA A 484 -7.01 -23.85 -12.24
N THR A 485 -7.02 -23.29 -11.03
CA THR A 485 -8.10 -22.42 -10.55
C THR A 485 -8.14 -21.09 -11.32
N LYS A 486 -6.97 -20.52 -11.67
CA LYS A 486 -6.90 -19.35 -12.57
C LYS A 486 -7.52 -19.62 -13.93
N THR A 487 -7.25 -20.79 -14.51
CA THR A 487 -7.83 -21.22 -15.79
C THR A 487 -9.36 -21.27 -15.71
N LEU A 488 -9.91 -21.74 -14.58
CA LEU A 488 -11.36 -21.74 -14.35
C LEU A 488 -11.93 -20.31 -14.27
N GLY A 489 -11.23 -19.39 -13.59
CA GLY A 489 -11.61 -17.97 -13.55
C GLY A 489 -11.64 -17.33 -14.94
N LEU A 490 -10.61 -17.58 -15.75
CA LEU A 490 -10.56 -17.15 -17.16
C LEU A 490 -11.69 -17.77 -17.99
N TYR A 491 -12.02 -19.04 -17.76
CA TYR A 491 -13.14 -19.70 -18.42
C TYR A 491 -14.47 -18.99 -18.12
N TYR A 492 -14.74 -18.63 -16.87
CA TYR A 492 -15.96 -17.89 -16.51
C TYR A 492 -15.97 -16.47 -17.11
N ASP A 493 -14.85 -15.74 -17.08
CA ASP A 493 -14.74 -14.41 -17.71
C ASP A 493 -15.06 -14.47 -19.20
N ASN A 494 -14.38 -15.37 -19.92
CA ASN A 494 -14.59 -15.59 -21.35
C ASN A 494 -16.04 -15.96 -21.64
N ARG A 495 -16.61 -16.92 -20.90
CA ARG A 495 -17.97 -17.39 -21.15
C ARG A 495 -19.01 -16.31 -20.94
N ILE A 496 -18.89 -15.54 -19.85
CA ILE A 496 -19.81 -14.42 -19.56
C ILE A 496 -19.68 -13.33 -20.62
N ARG A 497 -18.45 -12.99 -21.03
CA ARG A 497 -18.17 -12.00 -22.07
C ARG A 497 -18.73 -12.42 -23.43
N MET A 498 -18.54 -13.67 -23.83
CA MET A 498 -19.11 -14.22 -25.05
C MET A 498 -20.66 -14.17 -25.02
N TYR A 499 -21.27 -14.51 -23.88
CA TYR A 499 -22.73 -14.40 -23.73
C TYR A 499 -23.23 -12.96 -23.80
N SER A 500 -22.50 -11.99 -23.23
CA SER A 500 -22.89 -10.58 -23.33
C SER A 500 -22.79 -10.05 -24.75
N GLU A 501 -21.71 -10.35 -25.47
CA GLU A 501 -21.53 -9.94 -26.87
C GLU A 501 -22.57 -10.59 -27.79
N ARG A 502 -22.89 -11.88 -27.54
CA ARG A 502 -23.95 -12.58 -28.27
C ARG A 502 -25.31 -11.91 -28.06
N ARG A 503 -25.66 -11.58 -26.81
CA ARG A 503 -26.91 -10.86 -26.49
C ARG A 503 -26.95 -9.49 -27.16
N MET A 504 -25.84 -8.75 -27.16
CA MET A 504 -25.74 -7.45 -27.83
C MET A 504 -25.94 -7.60 -29.35
N SER A 505 -25.29 -8.58 -29.97
CA SER A 505 -25.42 -8.87 -31.40
C SER A 505 -26.87 -9.26 -31.78
N PHE A 506 -27.56 -10.02 -30.92
CA PHE A 506 -28.98 -10.30 -31.09
C PHE A 506 -29.83 -9.03 -31.01
N LEU A 507 -29.62 -8.17 -30.03
CA LEU A 507 -30.33 -6.89 -29.92
C LEU A 507 -30.09 -6.00 -31.14
N GLN A 508 -28.85 -5.93 -31.61
CA GLN A 508 -28.47 -5.14 -32.79
C GLN A 508 -29.11 -5.67 -34.08
N THR A 509 -29.19 -7.00 -34.21
CA THR A 509 -29.92 -7.66 -35.30
C THR A 509 -31.42 -7.35 -35.25
N VAL A 510 -32.03 -7.31 -34.07
CA VAL A 510 -33.44 -6.91 -33.88
C VAL A 510 -33.67 -5.44 -34.27
N VAL A 511 -32.67 -4.58 -34.11
CA VAL A 511 -32.69 -3.15 -34.53
C VAL A 511 -32.35 -2.99 -36.03
N GLY A 512 -32.19 -4.08 -36.77
CA GLY A 512 -32.00 -4.08 -38.22
C GLY A 512 -30.55 -3.92 -38.69
N GLN A 513 -29.58 -4.05 -37.79
CA GLN A 513 -28.15 -4.11 -38.13
C GLN A 513 -27.69 -5.57 -38.11
N PRO A 514 -27.37 -6.18 -39.27
CA PRO A 514 -26.94 -7.57 -39.33
C PRO A 514 -25.56 -7.69 -38.67
N THR A 515 -25.49 -8.41 -37.55
CA THR A 515 -24.22 -8.68 -36.85
C THR A 515 -24.08 -10.16 -36.59
N ASN A 516 -22.91 -10.72 -36.91
CA ASN A 516 -22.60 -12.13 -36.66
C ASN A 516 -22.31 -12.30 -35.15
N PRO A 517 -22.96 -13.24 -34.45
CA PRO A 517 -22.71 -13.49 -33.02
C PRO A 517 -21.38 -14.21 -32.74
N TYR A 518 -20.63 -14.60 -33.79
CA TYR A 518 -19.37 -15.34 -33.72
C TYR A 518 -18.25 -14.57 -34.41
N LEU A 519 -17.03 -14.75 -33.93
CA LEU A 519 -15.79 -14.45 -34.65
C LEU A 519 -15.51 -15.63 -35.58
N ARG A 520 -15.67 -15.46 -36.88
CA ARG A 520 -15.41 -16.54 -37.85
C ARG A 520 -14.03 -16.36 -38.45
N LEU A 521 -13.20 -17.38 -38.35
CA LEU A 521 -11.92 -17.44 -39.04
C LEU A 521 -11.98 -18.52 -40.10
N LYS A 522 -11.86 -18.11 -41.37
CA LYS A 522 -11.78 -19.03 -42.48
C LYS A 522 -10.32 -19.13 -42.92
N VAL A 523 -9.70 -20.29 -42.74
CA VAL A 523 -8.25 -20.45 -42.91
C VAL A 523 -7.92 -21.70 -43.72
N ARG A 524 -6.79 -21.68 -44.45
CA ARG A 524 -6.25 -22.86 -45.14
C ARG A 524 -5.21 -23.56 -44.27
N ARG A 525 -5.19 -24.89 -44.28
CA ARG A 525 -4.22 -25.68 -43.49
C ARG A 525 -2.77 -25.33 -43.80
N ASP A 526 -2.46 -25.10 -45.08
CA ASP A 526 -1.09 -24.83 -45.53
C ASP A 526 -0.63 -23.38 -45.29
N HIS A 527 -1.55 -22.48 -44.88
CA HIS A 527 -1.28 -21.05 -44.68
C HIS A 527 -1.96 -20.55 -43.39
N LEU A 528 -1.87 -21.36 -42.34
CA LEU A 528 -2.66 -21.19 -41.12
C LEU A 528 -2.43 -19.84 -40.45
N ILE A 529 -1.15 -19.50 -40.23
CA ILE A 529 -0.74 -18.27 -39.53
C ILE A 529 -1.03 -17.04 -40.39
N ASP A 530 -0.68 -17.08 -41.67
CA ASP A 530 -0.88 -15.96 -42.59
C ASP A 530 -2.37 -15.60 -42.74
N ASP A 531 -3.21 -16.60 -43.01
CA ASP A 531 -4.66 -16.40 -43.17
C ASP A 531 -5.29 -15.91 -41.85
N ALA A 532 -4.88 -16.48 -40.71
CA ALA A 532 -5.39 -16.06 -39.40
C ALA A 532 -4.99 -14.61 -39.07
N LEU A 533 -3.76 -14.20 -39.37
CA LEU A 533 -3.31 -12.82 -39.14
C LEU A 533 -4.10 -11.82 -39.99
N VAL A 534 -4.28 -12.09 -41.29
CA VAL A 534 -5.04 -11.23 -42.19
C VAL A 534 -6.49 -11.07 -41.71
N GLU A 535 -7.17 -12.18 -41.41
CA GLU A 535 -8.56 -12.17 -40.93
C GLU A 535 -8.69 -11.42 -39.60
N LEU A 536 -7.81 -11.69 -38.63
CA LEU A 536 -7.83 -11.01 -37.33
C LEU A 536 -7.53 -9.51 -37.45
N GLU A 537 -6.61 -9.11 -38.33
CA GLU A 537 -6.30 -7.70 -38.59
C GLU A 537 -7.49 -6.97 -39.21
N MET A 538 -8.16 -7.58 -40.19
CA MET A 538 -9.37 -7.03 -40.79
C MET A 538 -10.49 -6.84 -39.76
N VAL A 539 -10.74 -7.85 -38.92
CA VAL A 539 -11.74 -7.75 -37.84
C VAL A 539 -11.37 -6.66 -36.83
N ALA A 540 -10.08 -6.57 -36.46
CA ALA A 540 -9.59 -5.55 -35.54
C ALA A 540 -9.79 -4.13 -36.10
N MET A 541 -9.59 -3.93 -37.41
CA MET A 541 -9.80 -2.65 -38.08
C MET A 541 -11.27 -2.25 -38.18
N GLU A 542 -12.17 -3.18 -38.47
CA GLU A 542 -13.60 -2.90 -38.62
C GLU A 542 -14.29 -2.67 -37.28
N ASN A 543 -14.14 -3.61 -36.35
CA ASN A 543 -14.72 -3.53 -35.01
C ASN A 543 -13.91 -4.37 -34.01
N PRO A 544 -13.00 -3.77 -33.22
CA PRO A 544 -12.18 -4.49 -32.24
C PRO A 544 -12.98 -5.29 -31.18
N SER A 545 -14.26 -4.96 -30.96
CA SER A 545 -15.11 -5.72 -30.03
C SER A 545 -15.47 -7.11 -30.55
N ASP A 546 -15.42 -7.34 -31.87
CA ASP A 546 -15.72 -8.63 -32.48
C ASP A 546 -14.68 -9.71 -32.12
N LEU A 547 -13.44 -9.31 -31.79
CA LEU A 547 -12.41 -10.21 -31.26
C LEU A 547 -12.79 -10.87 -29.93
N LYS A 548 -13.81 -10.35 -29.24
CA LYS A 548 -14.31 -10.88 -27.95
C LYS A 548 -15.51 -11.82 -28.14
N LYS A 549 -15.97 -12.02 -29.38
CA LYS A 549 -17.03 -12.98 -29.71
C LYS A 549 -16.50 -14.41 -29.64
N GLN A 550 -17.40 -15.36 -29.62
CA GLN A 550 -17.03 -16.77 -29.68
C GLN A 550 -16.36 -17.10 -31.01
N LEU A 551 -15.16 -17.67 -30.95
CA LEU A 551 -14.45 -18.18 -32.12
C LEU A 551 -15.18 -19.36 -32.75
N VAL A 552 -15.25 -19.35 -34.07
CA VAL A 552 -15.70 -20.44 -34.95
C VAL A 552 -14.68 -20.54 -36.08
N VAL A 553 -14.04 -21.69 -36.21
CA VAL A 553 -13.03 -21.90 -37.27
C VAL A 553 -13.62 -22.73 -38.41
N GLU A 554 -13.32 -22.32 -39.64
CA GLU A 554 -13.72 -23.00 -40.87
C GLU A 554 -12.47 -23.27 -41.74
N PHE A 555 -12.08 -24.53 -41.91
CA PHE A 555 -11.02 -24.88 -42.85
C PHE A 555 -11.54 -24.82 -44.29
N GLU A 556 -10.84 -24.08 -45.15
CA GLU A 556 -11.28 -23.92 -46.53
C GLU A 556 -11.32 -25.26 -47.27
N GLY A 557 -12.48 -25.56 -47.88
CA GLY A 557 -12.69 -26.80 -48.62
C GLY A 557 -13.16 -27.98 -47.77
N GLU A 558 -13.29 -27.82 -46.45
CA GLU A 558 -13.74 -28.87 -45.53
C GLU A 558 -15.19 -28.64 -45.08
N GLN A 559 -16.01 -29.69 -45.13
CA GLN A 559 -17.36 -29.64 -44.57
C GLN A 559 -17.32 -30.03 -43.09
N GLY A 560 -17.51 -29.06 -42.21
CA GLY A 560 -17.61 -29.27 -40.78
C GLY A 560 -18.34 -28.11 -40.10
N VAL A 561 -19.16 -28.42 -39.10
CA VAL A 561 -19.70 -27.41 -38.19
C VAL A 561 -18.85 -27.42 -36.94
N ASP A 562 -18.27 -26.28 -36.57
CA ASP A 562 -17.43 -26.19 -35.38
C ASP A 562 -18.28 -26.19 -34.10
N GLU A 563 -18.33 -27.34 -33.44
CA GLU A 563 -18.85 -27.48 -32.07
C GLU A 563 -17.73 -27.36 -31.01
N GLY A 564 -16.56 -26.85 -31.40
CA GLY A 564 -15.36 -26.66 -30.59
C GLY A 564 -14.18 -27.56 -30.97
N GLY A 565 -14.43 -28.63 -31.75
CA GLY A 565 -13.40 -29.55 -32.22
C GLY A 565 -12.45 -28.92 -33.24
N VAL A 566 -13.00 -28.16 -34.20
CA VAL A 566 -12.21 -27.50 -35.26
C VAL A 566 -11.40 -26.35 -34.67
N SER A 567 -12.02 -25.56 -33.78
CA SER A 567 -11.30 -24.54 -33.00
C SER A 567 -10.14 -25.13 -32.18
N LYS A 568 -10.32 -26.30 -31.56
CA LYS A 568 -9.26 -26.97 -30.81
C LYS A 568 -8.11 -27.39 -31.72
N GLU A 569 -8.42 -28.00 -32.86
CA GLU A 569 -7.42 -28.39 -33.87
C GLU A 569 -6.64 -27.18 -34.37
N PHE A 570 -7.33 -26.08 -34.70
CA PHE A 570 -6.71 -24.82 -35.08
C PHE A 570 -5.66 -24.36 -34.07
N PHE A 571 -6.01 -24.28 -32.78
CA PHE A 571 -5.04 -23.88 -31.76
C PHE A 571 -3.88 -24.86 -31.61
N GLN A 572 -4.10 -26.17 -31.79
CA GLN A 572 -3.02 -27.16 -31.76
C GLN A 572 -2.01 -26.92 -32.88
N LEU A 573 -2.49 -26.71 -34.10
CA LEU A 573 -1.63 -26.44 -35.26
C LEU A 573 -0.89 -25.10 -35.12
N VAL A 574 -1.59 -24.03 -34.68
CA VAL A 574 -0.96 -22.72 -34.44
C VAL A 574 0.15 -22.82 -33.39
N VAL A 575 -0.09 -23.52 -32.28
CA VAL A 575 0.91 -23.69 -31.22
C VAL A 575 2.10 -24.51 -31.73
N GLU A 576 1.86 -25.59 -32.47
CA GLU A 576 2.92 -26.40 -33.07
C GLU A 576 3.81 -25.58 -34.01
N GLU A 577 3.21 -24.73 -34.84
CA GLU A 577 3.92 -23.90 -35.83
C GLU A 577 4.68 -22.74 -35.18
N ILE A 578 4.07 -22.03 -34.22
CA ILE A 578 4.69 -20.89 -33.54
C ILE A 578 5.89 -21.33 -32.66
N PHE A 579 5.80 -22.49 -32.02
CA PHE A 579 6.90 -23.04 -31.22
C PHE A 579 7.87 -23.90 -32.03
N ASN A 580 7.67 -24.02 -33.35
CA ASN A 580 8.64 -24.66 -34.23
C ASN A 580 9.93 -23.82 -34.24
N PRO A 581 11.11 -24.39 -33.94
CA PRO A 581 12.39 -23.68 -34.02
C PRO A 581 12.65 -23.04 -35.39
N ASP A 582 12.12 -23.62 -36.47
CA ASP A 582 12.24 -23.10 -37.84
C ASP A 582 11.52 -21.76 -38.02
N PHE A 583 10.47 -21.50 -37.23
CA PHE A 583 9.73 -20.24 -37.25
C PHE A 583 10.48 -19.11 -36.52
N GLY A 584 11.46 -19.45 -35.67
CA GLY A 584 12.41 -18.51 -35.07
C GLY A 584 11.84 -17.53 -34.04
N MET A 585 10.60 -17.73 -33.58
CA MET A 585 9.95 -16.85 -32.59
C MET A 585 10.35 -17.16 -31.14
N PHE A 586 10.59 -18.43 -30.81
CA PHE A 586 10.87 -18.88 -29.44
C PHE A 586 12.11 -19.77 -29.36
N THR A 587 12.83 -19.67 -28.23
CA THR A 587 13.95 -20.54 -27.90
C THR A 587 13.71 -21.27 -26.59
N THR A 588 14.00 -22.57 -26.54
CA THR A 588 13.97 -23.32 -25.28
C THR A 588 15.19 -22.97 -24.43
N GLN A 589 14.94 -22.38 -23.26
CA GLN A 589 16.01 -22.10 -22.30
C GLN A 589 16.36 -23.41 -21.60
N CYS A 590 17.49 -24.03 -21.97
CA CYS A 590 18.05 -25.12 -21.16
C CYS A 590 18.50 -24.55 -19.82
N LEU A 591 17.80 -24.89 -18.73
CA LEU A 591 18.27 -24.65 -17.37
C LEU A 591 19.62 -25.38 -17.21
N ARG A 592 20.72 -24.63 -17.27
CA ARG A 592 22.01 -25.13 -16.78
C ARG A 592 21.88 -25.19 -15.26
N GLU A 593 21.73 -26.39 -14.73
CA GLU A 593 21.97 -26.65 -13.31
C GLU A 593 23.38 -26.17 -12.98
N SER A 594 23.48 -25.09 -12.20
CA SER A 594 24.73 -24.49 -11.73
C SER A 594 24.89 -24.74 -10.24
#